data_AF-A0A2D6FE85-F1
#
_entry.id   AF-A0A2D6FE85-F1
#
_cell.length_a   1.000
_cell.length_b   1.000
_cell.length_c   1.000
_cell.angle_alpha   90.00
_cell.angle_beta   90.00
_cell.angle_gamma   90.00
#
_symmetry.space_group_name_H-M   'P 1'
#
loop_
_entity.id
_entity.type
_entity.pdbx_description
1 polymer ?
#
loop_
_entity_poly.entity_id
_entity_poly.type
_entity_poly.pdbx_seq_one_letter_code
_entity_poly.pdbx_strand_id
1 'polypeptide(L)'
;MPGPVVNGVKVSHPSAGSSFSQVDESAPFLPLLSEGSIRLVLLTSGVMLVARLRQTTDSDGDRAYQLIRPLRLEKQDDSGPWSLHSYLEGLTPQRNVVMLKAAVAALLEPEARILQAYTRSTNQECPPSETPVERLKKAFQEFTDSIESR
;
A
#
# COMPACT_ATOMS: atom_id res chain seq x y z
N MET A 1 -3.01 -30.90 55.41
CA MET A 1 -2.40 -30.14 54.30
C MET A 1 -3.46 -29.98 53.21
N PRO A 2 -3.86 -28.76 52.81
CA PRO A 2 -4.79 -28.56 51.70
C PRO A 2 -4.02 -28.74 50.38
N GLY A 3 -4.48 -29.66 49.52
CA GLY A 3 -3.89 -29.91 48.21
C GLY A 3 -4.16 -28.78 47.20
N PRO A 4 -3.46 -28.75 46.06
CA PRO A 4 -3.56 -27.69 45.07
C PRO A 4 -4.86 -27.81 44.27
N VAL A 5 -5.59 -26.70 44.14
CA VAL A 5 -6.83 -26.60 43.34
C VAL A 5 -6.45 -26.26 41.89
N VAL A 6 -6.82 -27.11 40.94
CA VAL A 6 -6.60 -26.88 39.50
C VAL A 6 -7.81 -26.17 38.92
N ASN A 7 -7.64 -24.92 38.47
CA ASN A 7 -8.66 -24.18 37.74
C ASN A 7 -8.68 -24.60 36.26
N GLY A 8 -9.87 -24.97 35.78
CA GLY A 8 -10.10 -25.52 34.43
C GLY A 8 -9.76 -24.53 33.31
N VAL A 9 -8.94 -25.01 32.35
CA VAL A 9 -8.71 -24.36 31.07
C VAL A 9 -9.93 -24.56 30.19
N LYS A 10 -10.70 -23.48 29.93
CA LYS A 10 -11.72 -23.49 28.89
C LYS A 10 -11.02 -23.38 27.54
N VAL A 11 -10.93 -24.50 26.82
CA VAL A 11 -10.54 -24.54 25.41
C VAL A 11 -11.71 -24.06 24.57
N SER A 12 -11.73 -22.79 24.22
CA SER A 12 -12.61 -22.27 23.17
C SER A 12 -11.95 -22.50 21.81
N HIS A 13 -12.39 -23.55 21.11
CA HIS A 13 -12.27 -23.61 19.65
C HIS A 13 -13.34 -22.68 19.04
N PRO A 14 -12.99 -21.64 18.27
CA PRO A 14 -13.97 -21.03 17.38
C PRO A 14 -14.12 -21.94 16.16
N SER A 15 -15.26 -22.63 16.11
CA SER A 15 -15.78 -23.27 14.92
C SER A 15 -16.00 -22.25 13.81
N ALA A 16 -15.67 -22.67 12.58
CA ALA A 16 -15.85 -21.94 11.35
C ALA A 16 -17.31 -21.49 11.18
N GLY A 17 -17.49 -20.20 10.95
CA GLY A 17 -18.79 -19.58 10.72
C GLY A 17 -18.78 -18.09 11.01
N SER A 18 -17.75 -17.35 10.55
CA SER A 18 -17.75 -15.90 10.67
C SER A 18 -18.43 -15.29 9.45
N SER A 19 -19.67 -14.87 9.66
CA SER A 19 -20.35 -13.81 8.93
C SER A 19 -19.34 -12.71 8.56
N PHE A 20 -19.29 -12.32 7.29
CA PHE A 20 -18.52 -11.15 6.82
C PHE A 20 -19.19 -9.85 7.29
N SER A 21 -19.30 -9.65 8.59
CA SER A 21 -19.50 -8.35 9.18
C SER A 21 -18.13 -7.66 9.22
N GLN A 22 -17.91 -6.77 8.27
CA GLN A 22 -16.87 -5.74 8.31
C GLN A 22 -17.04 -4.96 9.61
N VAL A 23 -16.38 -5.42 10.67
CA VAL A 23 -16.00 -4.52 11.75
C VAL A 23 -14.95 -3.62 11.11
N ASP A 24 -15.26 -2.34 11.03
CA ASP A 24 -14.36 -1.28 10.60
C ASP A 24 -13.27 -1.13 11.68
N GLU A 25 -12.46 -2.18 11.85
CA GLU A 25 -11.28 -2.15 12.68
C GLU A 25 -10.31 -1.22 11.97
N SER A 26 -10.24 0.00 12.51
CA SER A 26 -9.32 1.04 12.07
C SER A 26 -7.95 0.40 11.89
N ALA A 27 -7.48 0.31 10.65
CA ALA A 27 -6.23 -0.37 10.34
C ALA A 27 -5.12 0.20 11.23
N PRO A 28 -4.22 -0.63 11.79
CA PRO A 28 -3.16 -0.13 12.67
C PRO A 28 -2.31 0.90 11.92
N PHE A 29 -1.87 1.95 12.62
CA PHE A 29 -1.02 2.97 12.03
C PHE A 29 0.28 2.35 11.48
N LEU A 30 0.65 2.68 10.25
CA LEU A 30 1.85 2.14 9.62
C LEU A 30 2.94 3.23 9.46
N PRO A 31 4.03 3.19 10.26
CA PRO A 31 5.10 4.19 10.21
C PRO A 31 5.94 4.08 8.93
N LEU A 32 6.63 5.15 8.51
CA LEU A 32 7.49 5.20 7.32
C LEU A 32 8.66 4.22 7.41
N LEU A 33 9.16 3.96 8.62
CA LEU A 33 10.30 3.06 8.86
C LEU A 33 10.02 1.59 8.50
N SER A 34 8.80 1.24 8.09
CA SER A 34 8.36 -0.14 7.85
C SER A 34 8.64 -0.72 6.46
N GLU A 35 9.66 -0.21 5.76
CA GLU A 35 10.09 -0.64 4.41
C GLU A 35 9.07 -0.44 3.27
N GLY A 36 9.56 0.02 2.13
CA GLY A 36 8.78 0.25 0.91
C GLY A 36 8.45 1.73 0.66
N SER A 37 8.15 2.06 -0.59
CA SER A 37 7.81 3.42 -1.02
C SER A 37 6.38 3.48 -1.52
N ILE A 38 5.71 4.62 -1.31
CA ILE A 38 4.38 4.83 -1.88
C ILE A 38 4.56 5.14 -3.37
N ARG A 39 3.88 4.36 -4.20
CA ARG A 39 3.99 4.41 -5.67
C ARG A 39 2.61 4.40 -6.29
N LEU A 40 2.50 5.04 -7.45
CA LEU A 40 1.43 4.73 -8.39
C LEU A 40 1.85 3.50 -9.20
N VAL A 41 0.93 2.55 -9.37
CA VAL A 41 1.15 1.31 -10.11
C VAL A 41 0.14 1.28 -11.26
N LEU A 42 0.64 1.43 -12.49
CA LEU A 42 -0.17 1.22 -13.68
C LEU A 42 -0.13 -0.28 -14.02
N LEU A 43 -1.29 -0.92 -14.01
CA LEU A 43 -1.43 -2.32 -14.40
C LEU A 43 -1.49 -2.45 -15.91
N THR A 44 -1.11 -3.62 -16.44
CA THR A 44 -1.26 -3.95 -17.86
C THR A 44 -2.72 -3.95 -18.33
N SER A 45 -3.67 -4.04 -17.41
CA SER A 45 -5.11 -3.86 -17.66
C SER A 45 -5.52 -2.40 -17.89
N GLY A 46 -4.63 -1.43 -17.65
CA GLY A 46 -4.94 0.01 -17.68
C GLY A 46 -5.46 0.56 -16.36
N VAL A 47 -5.68 -0.28 -15.34
CA VAL A 47 -6.07 0.17 -14.00
C VAL A 47 -4.88 0.82 -13.30
N MET A 48 -5.11 1.96 -12.64
CA MET A 48 -4.10 2.64 -11.84
C MET A 48 -4.37 2.44 -10.35
N LEU A 49 -3.34 2.07 -9.60
CA LEU A 49 -3.38 1.89 -8.16
C LEU A 49 -2.44 2.87 -7.47
N VAL A 50 -2.71 3.16 -6.20
CA VAL A 50 -1.74 3.71 -5.26
C VAL A 50 -1.55 2.70 -4.13
N ALA A 51 -0.28 2.41 -3.79
CA ALA A 51 0.04 1.47 -2.73
C ALA A 51 1.42 1.77 -2.13
N ARG A 52 1.67 1.29 -0.92
CA ARG A 52 3.04 1.17 -0.40
C ARG A 52 3.61 -0.12 -0.96
N LEU A 53 4.66 0.01 -1.75
CA LEU A 53 5.22 -1.07 -2.56
C LEU A 53 6.53 -1.55 -1.95
N ARG A 54 6.64 -2.87 -1.75
CA ARG A 54 7.86 -3.57 -1.37
C ARG A 54 8.25 -4.56 -2.46
N GLN A 55 9.54 -4.79 -2.61
CA GLN A 55 10.03 -5.90 -3.41
C GLN A 55 9.88 -7.19 -2.59
N THR A 56 9.42 -8.25 -3.24
CA THR A 56 9.24 -9.56 -2.62
C THR A 56 9.40 -10.66 -3.67
N THR A 57 9.12 -11.90 -3.30
CA THR A 57 9.00 -13.03 -4.22
C THR A 57 7.60 -13.62 -4.16
N ASP A 58 7.13 -14.18 -5.27
CA ASP A 58 5.89 -14.96 -5.28
C ASP A 58 6.12 -16.39 -4.74
N SER A 59 5.08 -17.24 -4.86
CA SER A 59 5.11 -18.63 -4.40
C SER A 59 6.11 -19.51 -5.14
N ASP A 60 6.47 -19.13 -6.37
CA ASP A 60 7.42 -19.86 -7.21
C ASP A 60 8.86 -19.35 -7.00
N GLY A 61 9.03 -18.28 -6.22
CA GLY A 61 10.31 -17.65 -5.91
C GLY A 61 10.69 -16.55 -6.89
N ASP A 62 9.83 -16.23 -7.85
CA ASP A 62 10.07 -15.17 -8.83
C ASP A 62 9.86 -13.79 -8.23
N ARG A 63 10.54 -12.78 -8.78
CA ARG A 63 10.46 -11.40 -8.27
C ARG A 63 9.05 -10.84 -8.45
N ALA A 64 8.50 -10.36 -7.36
CA ALA A 64 7.16 -9.78 -7.29
C ALA A 64 7.16 -8.47 -6.49
N TYR A 65 6.00 -7.81 -6.47
CA TYR A 65 5.74 -6.66 -5.64
C TYR A 65 4.73 -7.00 -4.56
N GLN A 66 5.01 -6.63 -3.32
CA GLN A 66 3.99 -6.61 -2.28
C GLN A 66 3.36 -5.22 -2.25
N LEU A 67 2.08 -5.14 -2.57
CA LEU A 67 1.28 -3.93 -2.42
C LEU A 67 0.60 -3.97 -1.05
N ILE A 68 0.94 -2.99 -0.22
CA ILE A 68 0.34 -2.81 1.11
C ILE A 68 -0.77 -1.77 0.99
N ARG A 69 -1.98 -2.15 1.43
CA ARG A 69 -3.21 -1.34 1.42
C ARG A 69 -3.49 -0.67 0.06
N PRO A 70 -3.48 -1.41 -1.07
CA PRO A 70 -3.67 -0.80 -2.37
C PRO A 70 -5.07 -0.20 -2.50
N LEU A 71 -5.14 1.00 -3.07
CA LEU A 71 -6.38 1.64 -3.48
C LEU A 71 -6.36 1.86 -4.99
N ARG A 72 -7.51 1.70 -5.63
CA ARG A 72 -7.71 2.04 -7.03
C ARG A 72 -7.87 3.55 -7.17
N LEU A 73 -7.15 4.11 -8.12
CA LEU A 73 -7.21 5.52 -8.47
C LEU A 73 -8.13 5.67 -9.69
N GLU A 74 -9.21 6.42 -9.54
CA GLU A 74 -10.13 6.72 -10.64
C GLU A 74 -10.22 8.22 -10.85
N LYS A 75 -10.29 8.64 -12.11
CA LYS A 75 -10.53 10.02 -12.49
C LYS A 75 -11.97 10.11 -12.98
N GLN A 76 -12.76 10.99 -12.37
CA GLN A 76 -14.17 11.13 -12.72
C GLN A 76 -14.35 11.66 -14.17
N ASP A 77 -13.46 12.56 -14.59
CA ASP A 77 -13.36 13.15 -15.94
C ASP A 77 -11.89 13.56 -16.21
N ASP A 78 -11.55 13.94 -17.44
CA ASP A 78 -10.18 14.35 -17.81
C ASP A 78 -9.66 15.59 -17.04
N SER A 79 -10.55 16.38 -16.43
CA SER A 79 -10.22 17.48 -15.53
C SER A 79 -10.67 17.27 -14.09
N GLY A 80 -11.30 16.13 -13.80
CA GLY A 80 -11.87 15.83 -12.49
C GLY A 80 -10.80 15.50 -11.44
N PRO A 81 -11.12 15.65 -10.14
CA PRO A 81 -10.24 15.21 -9.07
C PRO A 81 -10.09 13.68 -9.09
N TRP A 82 -8.95 13.20 -8.62
CA TRP A 82 -8.74 11.78 -8.36
C TRP A 82 -9.58 11.31 -7.17
N SER A 83 -10.26 10.18 -7.33
CA SER A 83 -10.95 9.45 -6.27
C SER A 83 -10.23 8.14 -5.95
N LEU A 84 -10.27 7.75 -4.68
CA LEU A 84 -9.66 6.53 -4.16
C LEU A 84 -10.74 5.51 -3.79
N HIS A 85 -10.65 4.31 -4.35
CA HIS A 85 -11.58 3.21 -4.12
C HIS A 85 -10.86 1.96 -3.65
N SER A 86 -11.59 1.03 -3.04
CA SER A 86 -11.04 -0.29 -2.71
C SER A 86 -10.70 -1.05 -4.00
N TYR A 87 -9.49 -1.61 -4.09
CA TYR A 87 -9.04 -2.27 -5.32
C TYR A 87 -9.72 -3.64 -5.54
N LEU A 88 -9.86 -4.46 -4.49
CA LEU A 88 -10.34 -5.85 -4.57
C LEU A 88 -11.62 -6.05 -3.77
N GLU A 89 -12.48 -5.04 -3.74
CA GLU A 89 -13.78 -5.12 -3.08
C GLU A 89 -14.60 -6.28 -3.62
N GLY A 90 -15.17 -7.07 -2.72
CA GLY A 90 -15.94 -8.27 -3.05
C GLY A 90 -15.13 -9.49 -3.50
N LEU A 91 -13.82 -9.36 -3.74
CA LEU A 91 -12.96 -10.47 -4.18
C LEU A 91 -12.16 -11.10 -3.04
N THR A 92 -11.61 -10.28 -2.14
CA THR A 92 -10.80 -10.77 -1.01
C THR A 92 -10.86 -9.83 0.18
N PRO A 93 -10.84 -10.35 1.42
CA PRO A 93 -10.68 -9.52 2.61
C PRO A 93 -9.23 -9.05 2.81
N GLN A 94 -8.27 -9.57 2.03
CA GLN A 94 -6.87 -9.24 2.20
C GLN A 94 -6.59 -7.78 1.83
N ARG A 95 -6.00 -7.05 2.78
CA ARG A 95 -5.59 -5.64 2.60
C ARG A 95 -4.20 -5.50 1.97
N ASN A 96 -3.45 -6.58 1.84
CA ASN A 96 -2.15 -6.60 1.21
C ASN A 96 -2.14 -7.72 0.16
N VAL A 97 -1.51 -7.49 -0.98
CA VAL A 97 -1.47 -8.46 -2.07
C VAL A 97 -0.08 -8.54 -2.67
N VAL A 98 0.31 -9.76 -3.03
CA VAL A 98 1.50 -9.98 -3.87
C VAL A 98 1.05 -9.89 -5.32
N MET A 99 1.76 -9.08 -6.10
CA MET A 99 1.51 -8.83 -7.50
C MET A 99 2.71 -9.24 -8.32
N LEU A 100 2.44 -10.08 -9.32
CA LEU A 100 3.44 -10.50 -10.28
C LEU A 100 3.97 -9.29 -11.05
N LYS A 101 5.29 -9.26 -11.28
CA LYS A 101 5.92 -8.17 -12.02
C LYS A 101 5.35 -8.00 -13.42
N ALA A 102 4.92 -9.10 -14.07
CA ALA A 102 4.29 -9.08 -15.39
C ALA A 102 2.93 -8.37 -15.45
N ALA A 103 2.25 -8.19 -14.31
CA ALA A 103 0.99 -7.46 -14.25
C ALA A 103 1.19 -5.92 -14.17
N VAL A 104 2.43 -5.47 -13.95
CA VAL A 104 2.78 -4.05 -13.80
C VAL A 104 3.31 -3.51 -15.13
N ALA A 105 2.59 -2.54 -15.70
CA ALA A 105 3.03 -1.81 -16.88
C ALA A 105 4.02 -0.70 -16.52
N ALA A 106 3.76 0.06 -15.46
CA ALA A 106 4.65 1.15 -15.02
C ALA A 106 4.53 1.43 -13.52
N LEU A 107 5.60 1.97 -12.94
CA LEU A 107 5.65 2.52 -11.59
C LEU A 107 5.92 4.02 -11.69
N LEU A 108 5.10 4.83 -11.05
CA LEU A 108 5.19 6.29 -11.09
C LEU A 108 5.24 6.88 -9.68
N GLU A 109 5.75 8.11 -9.59
CA GLU A 109 5.71 8.91 -8.38
C GLU A 109 4.31 9.52 -8.19
N PRO A 110 3.69 9.40 -7.00
CA PRO A 110 2.40 10.01 -6.73
C PRO A 110 2.53 11.52 -6.52
N GLU A 111 1.55 12.28 -7.02
CA GLU A 111 1.39 13.69 -6.67
C GLU A 111 1.13 13.86 -5.16
N ALA A 112 1.58 14.97 -4.58
CA ALA A 112 1.44 15.25 -3.15
C ALA A 112 0.00 15.13 -2.62
N ARG A 113 -1.00 15.53 -3.43
CA ARG A 113 -2.42 15.42 -3.06
C ARG A 113 -2.88 13.96 -2.98
N ILE A 114 -2.47 13.12 -3.93
CA ILE A 114 -2.78 11.70 -3.94
C ILE A 114 -2.11 11.01 -2.75
N LEU A 115 -0.84 11.35 -2.51
CA LEU A 115 -0.06 10.83 -1.39
C LEU A 115 -0.75 11.10 -0.05
N GLN A 116 -1.14 12.35 0.21
CA GLN A 116 -1.84 12.75 1.42
C GLN A 116 -3.20 12.07 1.57
N ALA A 117 -3.99 11.99 0.49
CA ALA A 117 -5.29 11.34 0.51
C ALA A 117 -5.15 9.84 0.83
N TYR A 118 -4.18 9.18 0.19
CA TYR A 118 -3.87 7.77 0.41
C TYR A 118 -3.39 7.48 1.83
N THR A 119 -2.46 8.26 2.36
CA THR A 119 -1.92 8.03 3.72
C THR A 119 -2.98 8.24 4.78
N ARG A 120 -3.87 9.23 4.58
CA ARG A 120 -5.01 9.47 5.45
C ARG A 120 -6.05 8.34 5.38
N SER A 121 -6.42 7.90 4.17
CA SER A 121 -7.44 6.84 4.01
C SER A 121 -6.95 5.49 4.49
N THR A 122 -5.64 5.22 4.40
CA THR A 122 -5.06 3.94 4.79
C THR A 122 -4.40 3.94 6.16
N ASN A 123 -4.50 5.02 6.94
CA ASN A 123 -3.84 5.18 8.24
C ASN A 123 -2.32 4.84 8.19
N GLN A 124 -1.62 5.46 7.25
CA GLN A 124 -0.17 5.34 7.08
C GLN A 124 0.50 6.68 7.34
N GLU A 125 1.74 6.65 7.80
CA GLU A 125 2.55 7.85 7.88
C GLU A 125 2.82 8.41 6.46
N CYS A 126 2.56 9.70 6.30
CA CYS A 126 2.84 10.40 5.05
C CYS A 126 4.32 10.74 4.97
N PRO A 127 5.02 10.39 3.88
CA PRO A 127 6.39 10.84 3.67
C PRO A 127 6.46 12.37 3.78
N PRO A 128 7.49 12.92 4.45
CA PRO A 128 7.68 14.36 4.48
C PRO A 128 7.83 14.86 3.04
N SER A 129 7.20 15.99 2.72
CA SER A 129 7.43 16.63 1.42
C SER A 129 8.88 17.07 1.34
N GLU A 130 9.54 16.83 0.20
CA GLU A 130 10.88 17.36 -0.07
C GLU A 130 10.89 18.87 0.21
N THR A 131 11.85 19.29 1.03
CA THR A 131 12.05 20.71 1.32
C THR A 131 12.36 21.46 0.02
N PRO A 132 12.08 22.78 -0.07
CA PRO A 132 12.43 23.56 -1.26
C PRO A 132 13.91 23.41 -1.66
N VAL A 133 14.80 23.25 -0.68
CA VAL A 133 16.23 23.05 -0.89
C VAL A 133 16.52 21.67 -1.50
N GLU A 134 15.88 20.61 -1.02
CA GLU A 134 16.04 19.27 -1.60
C GLU A 134 15.51 19.20 -3.02
N ARG A 135 14.35 19.81 -3.27
CA ARG A 135 13.80 19.94 -4.63
C ARG A 135 14.76 20.67 -5.56
N LEU A 136 15.38 21.75 -5.09
CA LEU A 136 16.37 22.49 -5.87
C LEU A 136 17.63 21.65 -6.15
N LYS A 137 18.14 20.93 -5.14
CA LYS A 137 19.30 20.04 -5.29
C LYS A 137 19.01 18.94 -6.31
N LYS A 138 17.83 18.32 -6.23
CA LYS A 138 17.41 17.27 -7.16
C LYS A 138 17.26 17.80 -8.58
N ALA A 139 16.58 18.93 -8.77
CA ALA A 139 16.44 19.56 -10.08
C ALA A 139 17.80 19.95 -10.68
N PHE A 140 18.74 20.42 -9.86
CA PHE A 140 20.08 20.74 -10.30
C PHE A 140 20.86 19.49 -10.71
N GLN A 141 20.75 18.40 -9.94
CA GLN A 141 21.37 17.11 -10.27
C GLN A 141 20.81 16.52 -11.57
N GLU A 142 19.47 16.50 -11.74
CA GLU A 142 18.82 16.03 -12.97
C GLU A 142 19.27 16.85 -14.18
N PHE A 143 19.46 18.16 -14.01
CA PHE A 143 19.98 19.04 -15.05
C PHE A 143 21.44 18.70 -15.39
N THR A 144 22.33 18.53 -14.41
CA THR A 144 23.73 18.16 -14.66
C THR A 144 23.84 16.80 -15.35
N ASP A 145 23.07 15.80 -14.89
CA ASP A 145 23.05 14.46 -15.48
C ASP A 145 22.56 14.49 -16.94
N SER A 146 21.63 15.41 -17.28
CA SER A 146 21.16 15.60 -18.66
C SER A 146 22.20 16.20 -19.61
N ILE A 147 23.16 16.97 -19.09
CA ILE A 147 24.26 17.54 -19.88
C ILE A 147 25.37 16.52 -20.07
N GLU A 148 25.70 15.75 -19.04
CA GLU A 148 26.80 14.78 -19.06
C GLU A 148 26.47 13.50 -19.86
N SER A 149 25.18 13.18 -20.04
CA SER A 149 24.73 12.03 -20.84
C SER A 149 24.65 12.29 -22.35
N ARG A 150 25.14 13.45 -22.81
CA ARG A 150 25.11 13.88 -24.22
C ARG A 150 26.46 13.73 -24.93
#